data_AF-A0A2P2KM98-F1
#
_entry.id   AF-A0A2P2KM98-F1
#
_cell.length_a   1.000
_cell.length_b   1.000
_cell.length_c   1.000
_cell.angle_alpha   90.00
_cell.angle_beta   90.00
_cell.angle_gamma   90.00
#
_symmetry.space_group_name_H-M   'P 1'
#
loop_
_entity.id
_entity.type
_entity.pdbx_description
1 polymer ?
#
loop_
_entity_poly.entity_id
_entity_poly.type
_entity_poly.pdbx_seq_one_letter_code
_entity_poly.pdbx_strand_id
1 'polypeptide(L)' 'MWKSPNGTIRNILNGTVFREPILCKNVPRLVPGWTKPICIGRHAFGDQYRATDTVIKGAGKLKLVFGKHLFWDV' A
#
# COMPACT_ATOMS: atom_id res chain seq x y z
N MET A 1 -14.61 -4.40 -10.14
CA MET A 1 -13.22 -4.89 -10.03
C MET A 1 -13.06 -5.57 -8.67
N TRP A 2 -12.46 -6.76 -8.60
CA TRP A 2 -12.21 -7.44 -7.33
C TRP A 2 -10.99 -6.81 -6.63
N LYS A 3 -11.05 -6.67 -5.30
CA LYS A 3 -9.91 -6.18 -4.52
C LYS A 3 -8.77 -7.19 -4.55
N SER A 4 -7.52 -6.71 -4.57
CA SER A 4 -6.34 -7.58 -4.52
C SER A 4 -6.39 -8.49 -3.28
N PRO A 5 -6.23 -9.82 -3.42
CA PRO A 5 -6.23 -10.74 -2.28
C PRO A 5 -5.18 -10.37 -1.23
N ASN A 6 -3.99 -9.97 -1.68
CA ASN A 6 -2.91 -9.50 -0.80
C ASN A 6 -3.30 -8.24 -0.02
N GLY A 7 -3.94 -7.27 -0.68
CA GLY A 7 -4.41 -6.04 -0.04
C GLY A 7 -5.52 -6.32 0.96
N THR A 8 -6.44 -7.24 0.64
CA THR A 8 -7.52 -7.66 1.54
C THR A 8 -6.95 -8.25 2.84
N ILE A 9 -6.02 -9.22 2.75
CA ILE A 9 -5.40 -9.84 3.93
C ILE A 9 -4.63 -8.80 4.76
N ARG A 10 -3.81 -7.96 4.11
CA ARG A 10 -3.00 -6.94 4.81
C ARG A 10 -3.83 -5.88 5.49
N ASN A 11 -4.97 -5.50 4.92
CA ASN A 11 -5.86 -4.54 5.56
C ASN A 11 -6.54 -5.12 6.81
N ILE A 12 -6.74 -6.44 6.87
CA ILE A 12 -7.27 -7.14 8.04
C ILE A 12 -6.18 -7.27 9.11
N LEU A 13 -4.99 -7.77 8.73
CA LEU A 13 -3.92 -8.07 9.68
C LEU A 13 -3.13 -6.84 10.12
N ASN A 14 -3.09 -5.80 9.28
CA ASN A 14 -2.19 -4.65 9.40
C ASN A 14 -0.70 -5.06 9.46
N GLY A 15 0.19 -4.09 9.62
CA GLY A 15 1.60 -4.31 9.90
C GLY A 15 2.55 -3.91 8.76
N THR A 16 3.76 -4.48 8.81
CA THR A 16 4.87 -4.16 7.92
C THR A 16 5.32 -5.41 7.18
N VAL A 17 5.48 -5.29 5.87
CA VAL A 17 6.00 -6.37 5.02
C VAL A 17 7.50 -6.13 4.81
N PHE A 18 8.32 -7.04 5.29
CA PHE A 18 9.76 -7.02 5.08
C PHE A 18 10.13 -7.80 3.82
N ARG A 19 11.02 -7.22 3.00
CA ARG A 19 11.53 -7.85 1.78
C ARG A 19 13.03 -7.74 1.76
N GLU A 20 13.71 -8.88 1.70
CA GLU A 20 15.16 -8.98 1.61
C GLU A 20 15.54 -9.86 0.41
N PRO A 21 16.61 -9.52 -0.34
CA PRO A 21 17.07 -10.37 -1.44
C PRO A 21 17.74 -11.64 -0.92
N ILE A 22 17.57 -12.74 -1.66
CA ILE A 22 18.39 -13.94 -1.51
C ILE A 22 19.66 -13.76 -2.36
N LEU A 23 20.83 -13.78 -1.73
CA LEU A 23 22.10 -13.52 -2.41
C LEU A 23 22.72 -14.80 -2.96
N CYS A 24 22.96 -14.82 -4.27
CA CYS A 24 23.66 -15.91 -4.96
C CYS A 24 25.09 -15.47 -5.33
N LYS A 25 26.09 -16.29 -5.00
CA LYS A 25 27.51 -15.95 -5.24
C LYS A 25 27.86 -15.75 -6.72
N ASN A 26 27.12 -16.38 -7.62
CA ASN A 26 27.36 -16.38 -9.06
C ASN A 26 26.47 -15.40 -9.85
N VAL A 27 25.60 -14.64 -9.19
CA VAL A 27 24.71 -13.69 -9.86
C VAL A 27 25.21 -12.25 -9.62
N PRO A 28 25.61 -11.50 -10.67
CA PRO A 28 26.01 -10.12 -10.50
C PRO A 28 24.82 -9.23 -10.09
N ARG A 29 25.09 -8.22 -9.27
CA ARG A 29 24.09 -7.26 -8.79
C ARG A 29 23.95 -6.08 -9.76
N LEU A 30 22.74 -5.50 -9.84
CA LEU A 30 22.48 -4.30 -10.65
C LEU A 30 23.35 -3.11 -10.21
N VAL A 31 23.54 -2.95 -8.90
CA VAL A 31 24.45 -1.96 -8.31
C VAL A 31 25.64 -2.72 -7.71
N PRO A 32 26.83 -2.72 -8.35
CA PRO A 32 27.96 -3.55 -7.92
C PRO A 32 28.45 -3.27 -6.50
N GLY A 33 28.34 -2.02 -6.03
CA GLY A 33 28.78 -1.59 -4.70
C GLY A 33 27.92 -2.07 -3.54
N TRP A 34 26.74 -2.65 -3.79
CA TRP A 34 25.88 -3.17 -2.73
C TRP A 34 26.37 -4.53 -2.25
N THR A 35 27.34 -4.51 -1.33
CA THR A 35 27.98 -5.72 -0.80
C THR A 35 27.15 -6.46 0.24
N LYS A 36 26.23 -5.77 0.92
CA LYS A 36 25.31 -6.31 1.94
C LYS A 36 23.87 -6.28 1.45
N PRO A 37 22.99 -7.18 1.95
CA PRO A 37 21.56 -7.12 1.61
C PRO A 37 20.93 -5.83 2.13
N ILE A 38 19.91 -5.35 1.42
CA ILE A 38 19.08 -4.23 1.83
C ILE A 38 17.67 -4.77 2.06
N CYS A 39 17.18 -4.67 3.30
CA CYS A 39 15.83 -5.07 3.65
C CYS A 39 14.89 -3.85 3.58
N ILE A 40 13.78 -4.00 2.85
CA ILE A 40 12.75 -2.96 2.73
C ILE A 40 11.60 -3.30 3.66
N GLY A 41 11.35 -2.44 4.65
CA GLY A 41 10.14 -2.44 5.45
C GLY A 41 9.05 -1.61 4.78
N ARG A 42 8.00 -2.27 4.29
CA ARG A 42 6.88 -1.61 3.62
C ARG A 42 5.65 -1.57 4.53
N HIS A 43 5.17 -0.37 4.84
CA HIS A 43 3.87 -0.18 5.51
C HIS A 43 2.76 -0.79 4.64
N ALA A 44 2.03 -1.77 5.19
CA ALA A 44 1.14 -2.63 4.43
C ALA A 44 -0.33 -2.21 4.48
N PHE A 45 -0.63 -1.01 4.99
CA PHE A 45 -1.99 -0.57 5.29
C PHE A 45 -2.28 0.82 4.68
N GLY A 46 -3.49 0.98 4.14
CA GLY A 46 -3.98 2.29 3.71
C GLY A 46 -3.51 2.74 2.33
N ASP A 47 -3.33 4.05 2.20
CA ASP A 47 -2.94 4.76 0.98
C ASP A 47 -3.74 4.30 -0.25
N GLN A 48 -3.08 4.11 -1.39
CA GLN A 48 -3.69 3.65 -2.64
C GLN A 48 -4.42 2.29 -2.49
N TYR A 49 -4.07 1.46 -1.51
CA TYR A 49 -4.69 0.15 -1.28
C TYR A 49 -6.03 0.22 -0.52
N ARG A 50 -6.38 1.40 0.00
CA ARG A 50 -7.70 1.71 0.58
C ARG A 50 -8.31 3.00 0.01
N ALA A 51 -7.78 3.48 -1.11
CA ALA A 51 -8.30 4.65 -1.79
C ALA A 51 -9.68 4.35 -2.41
N THR A 52 -10.44 5.41 -2.65
CA THR A 52 -11.65 5.38 -3.48
C THR A 52 -11.37 6.20 -4.73
N ASP A 53 -11.52 5.59 -5.88
CA ASP A 53 -11.34 6.21 -7.18
C ASP A 53 -12.69 6.52 -7.84
N THR A 54 -12.70 7.54 -8.69
CA THR A 54 -13.87 7.91 -9.48
C THR A 54 -13.44 8.53 -10.80
N VAL A 55 -14.19 8.24 -11.86
CA VAL A 55 -13.98 8.85 -13.18
C VAL A 55 -15.01 9.96 -13.36
N ILE A 56 -14.55 11.20 -13.46
CA ILE A 56 -15.42 12.37 -13.64
C ILE A 56 -15.59 12.64 -15.15
N LYS A 57 -16.82 12.44 -15.67
CA LYS A 57 -17.12 12.50 -17.12
C LYS A 57 -17.52 13.88 -17.66
N GLY A 58 -17.57 14.91 -16.81
CA GLY A 58 -18.00 16.25 -17.18
C GLY A 58 -17.51 17.32 -16.20
N ALA A 59 -17.78 18.59 -16.49
CA ALA A 59 -17.34 19.70 -15.63
C ALA A 59 -18.03 19.68 -14.26
N GLY A 60 -17.30 20.07 -13.21
CA GLY A 60 -17.84 20.12 -11.85
C GLY A 60 -16.79 20.55 -10.82
N LYS A 61 -17.20 20.60 -9.55
CA LYS A 61 -16.34 20.96 -8.41
C LYS A 61 -16.17 19.77 -7.48
N LEU A 62 -14.95 19.22 -7.41
CA LEU A 62 -14.60 18.18 -6.45
C LEU A 62 -14.29 18.82 -5.08
N LYS A 63 -14.86 18.26 -4.02
CA LYS A 63 -14.58 18.66 -2.63
C LYS A 63 -14.34 17.43 -1.78
N LEU A 64 -13.35 17.49 -0.90
CA LEU A 64 -13.20 16.55 0.21
C LEU A 64 -13.88 17.15 1.43
N VAL A 65 -14.84 16.44 2.01
CA VAL A 65 -15.61 16.92 3.16
C VAL A 65 -15.45 15.90 4.28
N PHE A 66 -15.18 16.39 5.48
CA PHE A 66 -15.13 15.60 6.70
C PHE A 66 -16.22 16.10 7.65
N GLY A 67 -17.09 15.18 8.09
CA GLY A 67 -18.19 15.48 9.00
C GLY A 67 -18.29 14.38 10.06
N LYS A 68 -18.79 14.72 11.24
CA LYS A 68 -18.95 13.77 12.35
C LYS A 68 -20.04 12.77 12.00
N HIS A 69 -19.72 11.48 12.00
CA HIS A 69 -20.73 10.43 11.90
C HIS A 69 -21.34 10.24 13.30
N LEU A 70 -22.52 10.82 13.55
CA LEU A 70 -23.29 10.60 14.77
C LEU A 70 -24.03 9.26 14.63
N PHE A 71 -23.36 8.15 14.92
CA PHE A 71 -24.02 6.88 15.21
C PHE A 71 -23.43 6.39 16.53
N TRP A 72 -24.32 6.06 17.48
CA TRP A 72 -24.12 5.72 18.91
C TRP A 72 -24.41 6.81 19.97
N ASP A 73 -25.40 7.67 19.77
CA ASP A 73 -26.09 8.40 20.87
C ASP A 73 -27.51 7.84 21.11
N VAL A 74 -27.67 6.50 21.09
CA VAL A 74 -28.84 5.78 21.65
C VAL A 74 -28.37 4.47 22.28
#